data_AF-A0A9P5UQM7-F1
#
_entry.id   AF-A0A9P5UQM7-F1
#
_cell.length_a   1.000
_cell.length_b   1.000
_cell.length_c   1.000
_cell.angle_alpha   90.00
_cell.angle_beta   90.00
_cell.angle_gamma   90.00
#
_symmetry.space_group_name_H-M   'P 1'
#
loop_
_entity.id
_entity.type
_entity.pdbx_description
1 polymer ?
#
loop_
_entity_poly.entity_id
_entity_poly.type
_entity_poly.pdbx_seq_one_letter_code
_entity_poly.pdbx_strand_id
1 'polypeptide(L)'
;CRFGYPKPLAAETSYNNDTGRFVYARGPGDERVNCYNPDLLRFSRSNMDLQYNSGDAARVYMSKYITKVDSIHRGLLQSQTAGNPAQAYIHHFHYRSVGIVEAIMDLCSLHLSRSSIKILFLPLGLVTERPRLVRPIAQLRALPP
;
A
#
# COMPACT_ATOMS: atom_id res chain seq x y z
N CYS A 1 -11.95 -0.89 32.71
CA CYS A 1 -11.36 -1.17 31.38
C CYS A 1 -9.97 -0.52 31.30
N ARG A 2 -8.94 -1.19 30.75
CA ARG A 2 -7.58 -0.63 30.59
C ARG A 2 -7.54 0.72 29.86
N PHE A 3 -8.56 1.00 29.04
CA PHE A 3 -8.67 2.20 28.21
C PHE A 3 -9.64 3.26 28.76
N GLY A 4 -10.06 3.16 30.02
CA GLY A 4 -10.94 4.17 30.64
C GLY A 4 -12.35 4.22 30.04
N TYR A 5 -12.90 3.07 29.65
CA TYR A 5 -14.28 2.92 29.18
C TYR A 5 -15.22 2.52 30.35
N PRO A 6 -16.45 3.07 30.44
CA PRO A 6 -17.07 4.07 29.56
C PRO A 6 -16.36 5.43 29.64
N LYS A 7 -16.40 6.20 28.54
CA LYS A 7 -15.71 7.49 28.48
C LYS A 7 -16.46 8.53 29.35
N PRO A 8 -15.77 9.42 30.08
CA PRO A 8 -16.42 10.42 30.91
C PRO A 8 -17.17 11.45 30.07
N LEU A 9 -18.16 12.09 30.68
CA LEU A 9 -18.89 13.21 30.09
C LEU A 9 -17.94 14.41 29.89
N ALA A 10 -18.18 15.15 28.80
CA ALA A 10 -17.42 16.34 28.49
C ALA A 10 -18.35 17.35 27.80
N ALA A 11 -18.40 18.59 28.29
CA ALA A 11 -19.26 19.60 27.72
C ALA A 11 -18.79 20.06 26.32
N GLU A 12 -17.47 20.06 26.11
CA GLU A 12 -16.86 20.58 24.89
C GLU A 12 -15.71 19.68 24.41
N THR A 13 -15.32 19.86 23.15
CA THR A 13 -14.15 19.19 22.58
C THR A 13 -12.92 20.05 22.84
N SER A 14 -11.91 19.47 23.52
CA SER A 14 -10.70 20.18 23.90
C SER A 14 -9.45 19.32 23.74
N TYR A 15 -8.29 19.96 23.60
CA TYR A 15 -7.00 19.27 23.56
C TYR A 15 -6.39 19.23 24.96
N ASN A 16 -6.14 18.04 25.48
CA ASN A 16 -5.48 17.86 26.76
C ASN A 16 -3.95 17.83 26.54
N ASN A 17 -3.27 18.90 26.94
CA ASN A 17 -1.82 19.05 26.77
C ASN A 17 -1.00 18.04 27.59
N ASP A 18 -1.48 17.62 28.75
CA ASP A 18 -0.77 16.70 29.64
C ASP A 18 -0.69 15.28 29.06
N THR A 19 -1.78 14.84 28.42
CA THR A 19 -1.88 13.52 27.80
C THR A 19 -1.57 13.52 26.31
N GLY A 20 -1.53 14.69 25.68
CA GLY A 20 -1.37 14.87 24.23
C GLY A 20 -2.54 14.30 23.42
N ARG A 21 -3.77 14.32 23.98
CA ARG A 21 -4.95 13.71 23.36
C ARG A 21 -6.14 14.67 23.31
N PHE A 22 -6.98 14.50 22.30
CA PHE A 22 -8.26 15.19 22.24
C PHE A 22 -9.30 14.51 23.13
N VAL A 23 -9.99 15.32 23.93
CA VAL A 23 -11.22 14.97 24.64
C VAL A 23 -12.38 15.50 23.82
N TYR A 24 -13.34 14.65 23.49
CA TYR A 24 -14.50 15.03 22.68
C TYR A 24 -15.71 15.29 23.56
N ALA A 25 -16.53 16.26 23.15
CA ALA A 25 -17.81 16.53 23.79
C ALA A 25 -18.69 15.27 23.81
N ARG A 26 -19.29 14.98 24.96
CA ARG A 26 -20.18 13.82 25.20
C ARG A 26 -21.28 14.22 26.15
N GLY A 27 -22.53 14.02 25.72
CA GLY A 27 -23.71 14.14 26.57
C GLY A 27 -24.03 12.82 27.30
N PRO A 28 -24.97 12.86 28.26
CA PRO A 28 -25.52 11.66 28.89
C PRO A 28 -26.07 10.69 27.84
N GLY A 29 -25.63 9.42 27.88
CA GLY A 29 -25.98 8.39 26.89
C GLY A 29 -24.89 8.11 25.84
N ASP A 30 -23.95 9.04 25.64
CA ASP A 30 -22.85 8.89 24.68
C ASP A 30 -21.59 8.28 25.28
N GLU A 31 -21.60 7.90 26.56
CA GLU A 31 -20.42 7.39 27.28
C GLU A 31 -19.88 6.09 26.65
N ARG A 32 -20.76 5.39 25.93
CA ARG A 32 -20.49 4.12 25.26
C ARG A 32 -20.24 4.27 23.76
N VAL A 33 -20.38 5.47 23.21
CA VAL A 33 -20.22 5.73 21.78
C VAL A 33 -18.76 6.07 21.49
N ASN A 34 -18.13 5.30 20.60
CA ASN A 34 -16.78 5.60 20.12
C ASN A 34 -16.80 6.86 19.25
N CYS A 35 -15.65 7.51 19.12
CA CYS A 35 -15.55 8.64 18.20
C CYS A 35 -15.60 8.10 16.77
N TYR A 36 -16.56 8.55 15.97
CA TYR A 36 -16.74 8.08 14.60
C TYR A 36 -16.91 9.27 13.64
N ASN A 37 -16.69 9.01 12.36
CA ASN A 37 -17.08 9.91 11.28
C ASN A 37 -18.27 9.25 10.57
N PRO A 38 -19.41 9.95 10.43
CA PRO A 38 -20.62 9.37 9.84
C PRO A 38 -20.42 8.80 8.44
N ASP A 39 -19.64 9.48 7.60
CA ASP A 39 -19.40 9.05 6.23
C ASP A 39 -18.49 7.82 6.20
N LEU A 40 -17.39 7.84 6.97
CA LEU A 40 -16.52 6.67 7.10
C LEU A 40 -17.29 5.46 7.63
N LEU A 41 -18.14 5.65 8.65
CA LEU A 41 -18.98 4.58 9.19
C LEU A 41 -19.96 4.03 8.14
N ARG A 42 -20.57 4.89 7.32
CA ARG A 42 -21.46 4.47 6.22
C ARG A 42 -20.72 3.66 5.15
N PHE A 43 -19.52 4.10 4.77
CA PHE A 43 -18.71 3.45 3.75
C PHE A 43 -18.11 2.13 4.24
N SER A 44 -17.44 2.13 5.39
CA SER A 44 -16.74 0.95 5.89
C SER A 44 -17.65 -0.03 6.62
N ARG A 45 -18.83 0.43 7.08
CA ARG A 45 -19.74 -0.32 7.96
C ARG A 45 -19.02 -0.91 9.18
N SER A 46 -17.98 -0.24 9.66
CA SER A 46 -17.13 -0.70 10.75
C SER A 46 -17.10 0.30 11.90
N ASN A 47 -17.15 -0.22 13.13
CA ASN A 47 -16.94 0.60 14.33
C ASN A 47 -15.45 0.93 14.45
N MET A 48 -15.11 2.20 14.32
CA MET A 48 -13.74 2.71 14.43
C MET A 48 -13.70 3.75 15.55
N ASP A 49 -12.68 3.69 16.41
CA ASP A 49 -12.41 4.73 17.40
C ASP A 49 -11.43 5.75 16.79
N LEU A 50 -11.98 6.80 16.19
CA LEU A 50 -11.22 7.87 15.55
C LEU A 50 -10.65 8.83 16.59
N GLN A 51 -9.39 9.21 16.41
CA GLN A 51 -8.74 10.23 17.24
C GLN A 51 -8.07 11.25 16.34
N TYR A 52 -8.25 12.53 16.68
CA TYR A 52 -7.52 13.61 16.05
C TYR A 52 -6.05 13.50 16.42
N ASN A 53 -5.20 13.71 15.42
CA ASN A 53 -3.76 13.50 15.54
C ASN A 53 -3.02 14.77 15.10
N SER A 54 -2.12 15.28 15.94
CA SER A 54 -1.15 16.30 15.52
C SER A 54 -0.13 15.62 14.60
N GLY A 55 -0.17 15.90 13.30
CA GLY A 55 0.41 15.09 12.21
C GLY A 55 1.78 14.39 12.41
N ASP A 56 2.65 14.87 13.29
CA ASP A 56 3.88 14.14 13.67
C ASP A 56 3.61 12.81 14.39
N ALA A 57 2.60 12.75 15.27
CA ALA A 57 2.18 11.50 15.90
C ALA A 57 1.54 10.52 14.88
N ALA A 58 0.98 11.03 13.77
CA ALA A 58 0.51 10.18 12.67
C ALA A 58 1.70 9.53 11.95
N ARG A 59 2.82 10.25 11.83
CA ARG A 59 4.06 9.73 11.26
C ARG A 59 4.62 8.56 12.07
N VAL A 60 4.73 8.73 13.40
CA VAL A 60 5.16 7.66 14.32
C VAL A 60 4.19 6.47 14.29
N TYR A 61 2.88 6.75 14.26
CA TYR A 61 1.86 5.73 14.17
C TYR A 61 1.98 4.93 12.86
N MET A 62 2.06 5.60 11.71
CA MET A 62 2.27 4.93 10.43
C MET A 62 3.55 4.09 10.46
N SER A 63 4.69 4.65 10.89
CA SER A 63 5.95 3.92 11.02
C SER A 63 5.82 2.65 11.88
N LYS A 64 5.08 2.73 12.99
CA LYS A 64 4.81 1.57 13.85
C LYS A 64 4.00 0.48 13.14
N TYR A 65 3.03 0.84 12.29
CA TYR A 65 2.22 -0.12 11.54
C TYR A 65 2.94 -0.65 10.30
N ILE A 66 3.77 0.17 9.64
CA ILE A 66 4.64 -0.24 8.53
C ILE A 66 5.69 -1.25 9.02
N THR A 67 6.26 -1.02 10.20
CA THR A 67 7.28 -1.92 10.79
C THR A 67 6.67 -3.09 11.57
N LYS A 68 5.35 -3.14 11.73
CA LYS A 68 4.65 -4.28 12.34
C LYS A 68 4.73 -5.44 11.37
N VAL A 69 5.74 -6.29 11.59
CA VAL A 69 6.14 -7.42 10.74
C VAL A 69 4.93 -8.04 10.06
N ASP A 70 4.88 -7.89 8.74
CA ASP A 70 3.73 -8.25 7.96
C ASP A 70 3.49 -9.77 8.02
N SER A 71 2.23 -10.15 7.92
CA SER A 71 1.75 -11.53 7.85
C SER A 71 2.32 -12.34 6.67
N ILE A 72 3.18 -11.74 5.85
CA ILE A 72 4.04 -12.37 4.84
C ILE A 72 4.84 -13.56 5.42
N HIS A 73 5.21 -13.52 6.71
CA HIS A 73 5.81 -14.69 7.38
C HIS A 73 4.87 -15.91 7.48
N ARG A 74 3.54 -15.72 7.42
CA ARG A 74 2.57 -16.84 7.40
C ARG A 74 2.41 -17.47 6.01
N GLY A 75 2.55 -16.71 4.94
CA GLY A 75 2.51 -17.24 3.56
C GLY A 75 3.73 -18.08 3.21
N LEU A 76 4.90 -17.72 3.75
CA LEU A 76 6.16 -18.47 3.55
C LEU A 76 6.11 -19.90 4.15
N LEU A 77 5.29 -20.12 5.19
CA LEU A 77 5.09 -21.42 5.82
C LEU A 77 4.19 -22.36 5.01
N GLN A 78 3.32 -21.83 4.15
CA GLN A 78 2.36 -22.63 3.38
C GLN A 78 2.89 -23.04 1.99
N SER A 79 3.88 -22.32 1.44
CA SER A 79 4.50 -22.70 0.17
C SER A 79 5.44 -23.90 0.29
N GLN A 80 5.92 -24.23 1.50
CA GLN A 80 6.76 -25.41 1.71
C GLN A 80 5.97 -26.73 1.73
N THR A 81 4.63 -26.67 1.81
CA THR A 81 3.76 -27.86 1.91
C THR A 81 3.08 -28.24 0.58
N ALA A 82 3.15 -27.41 -0.47
CA ALA A 82 2.53 -27.71 -1.75
C ALA A 82 3.54 -28.36 -2.72
N GLY A 83 3.42 -29.67 -2.92
CA GLY A 83 4.32 -30.49 -3.74
C GLY A 83 4.29 -30.23 -5.26
N ASN A 84 3.85 -29.06 -5.73
CA ASN A 84 3.80 -28.75 -7.15
C ASN A 84 4.24 -27.30 -7.46
N PRO A 85 5.44 -27.08 -8.04
CA PRO A 85 6.02 -25.75 -8.23
C PRO A 85 5.23 -24.84 -9.18
N ALA A 86 4.38 -25.41 -10.05
CA ALA A 86 3.52 -24.65 -10.95
C ALA A 86 2.33 -23.95 -10.25
N GLN A 87 1.89 -24.42 -9.08
CA GLN A 87 0.83 -23.73 -8.32
C GLN A 87 1.38 -22.60 -7.44
N ALA A 88 2.66 -22.67 -7.06
CA ALA A 88 3.32 -21.65 -6.24
C ALA A 88 3.29 -20.25 -6.90
N TYR A 89 3.38 -20.17 -8.23
CA TYR A 89 3.34 -18.89 -8.95
C TYR A 89 1.95 -18.22 -8.92
N ILE A 90 0.86 -19.02 -8.97
CA ILE A 90 -0.52 -18.50 -8.91
C ILE A 90 -0.77 -17.90 -7.52
N HIS A 91 -0.31 -18.59 -6.47
CA HIS A 91 -0.34 -18.05 -5.11
C HIS A 91 0.49 -16.77 -5.00
N HIS A 92 1.66 -16.67 -5.64
CA HIS A 92 2.49 -15.45 -5.64
C HIS A 92 1.75 -14.21 -6.17
N PHE A 93 0.89 -14.36 -7.19
CA PHE A 93 0.05 -13.26 -7.68
C PHE A 93 -1.10 -12.89 -6.74
N HIS A 94 -1.72 -13.88 -6.08
CA HIS A 94 -2.78 -13.62 -5.10
C HIS A 94 -2.25 -13.04 -3.77
N TYR A 95 -0.97 -13.24 -3.45
CA TYR A 95 -0.30 -12.67 -2.28
C TYR A 95 0.37 -11.32 -2.53
N ARG A 96 0.28 -10.74 -3.73
CA ARG A 96 0.64 -9.33 -3.94
C ARG A 96 -0.38 -8.43 -3.24
N SER A 97 -0.23 -8.29 -1.93
CA SER A 97 -0.77 -7.16 -1.20
C SER A 97 0.09 -5.94 -1.54
N VAL A 98 -0.55 -4.86 -2.01
CA VAL A 98 0.11 -3.55 -2.13
C VAL A 98 0.70 -3.22 -0.77
N GLY A 99 2.03 -3.09 -0.70
CA GLY A 99 2.70 -2.72 0.54
C GLY A 99 2.22 -1.33 0.97
N ILE A 100 2.16 -1.05 2.27
CA ILE A 100 1.71 0.25 2.77
C ILE A 100 2.49 1.44 2.19
N VAL A 101 3.78 1.25 1.85
CA VAL A 101 4.59 2.25 1.14
C VAL A 101 4.09 2.45 -0.28
N GLU A 102 3.74 1.37 -0.98
CA GLU A 102 3.19 1.43 -2.33
C GLU A 102 1.80 2.08 -2.33
N ALA A 103 0.97 1.77 -1.33
CA ALA A 103 -0.37 2.34 -1.17
C ALA A 103 -0.33 3.85 -0.85
N ILE A 104 0.62 4.29 0.00
CA ILE A 104 0.83 5.72 0.28
C ILE A 104 1.31 6.45 -0.97
N MET A 105 2.23 5.86 -1.72
CA MET A 105 2.72 6.44 -2.97
C MET A 105 1.58 6.60 -3.99
N ASP A 106 0.73 5.57 -4.14
CA ASP A 106 -0.45 5.62 -5.02
C ASP A 106 -1.49 6.67 -4.55
N LEU A 107 -1.83 6.70 -3.26
CA LEU A 107 -2.75 7.68 -2.68
C LEU A 107 -2.25 9.12 -2.86
N CYS A 108 -0.94 9.34 -2.78
CA CYS A 108 -0.32 10.64 -3.01
C CYS A 108 0.00 10.92 -4.48
N SER A 109 -0.38 10.03 -5.42
CA SER A 109 -0.05 10.13 -6.85
C SER A 109 1.45 10.23 -7.17
N LEU A 110 2.28 9.64 -6.31
CA LEU A 110 3.73 9.57 -6.44
C LEU A 110 4.15 8.25 -7.12
N HIS A 111 5.09 8.33 -8.06
CA HIS A 111 5.56 7.15 -8.78
C HIS A 111 6.75 6.53 -8.05
N LEU A 112 6.65 5.24 -7.65
CA LEU A 112 7.74 4.49 -6.98
C LEU A 112 8.97 4.32 -7.86
N SER A 113 8.73 4.01 -9.14
CA SER A 113 9.77 4.02 -10.15
C SER A 113 9.12 4.20 -11.52
N ARG A 114 9.81 4.90 -12.40
CA ARG A 114 9.57 4.83 -13.85
C ARG A 114 10.85 4.28 -14.45
N SER A 115 10.77 3.13 -15.10
CA SER A 115 11.86 2.60 -15.91
C SER A 115 11.34 2.37 -17.32
N SER A 116 12.04 2.91 -18.31
CA SER A 116 11.85 2.55 -19.72
C SER A 116 12.95 1.58 -20.11
N ILE A 117 12.59 0.32 -20.41
CA ILE A 117 13.54 -0.70 -20.83
C ILE A 117 13.56 -0.72 -22.36
N LYS A 118 14.72 -0.48 -22.97
CA LYS A 118 14.96 -0.69 -24.40
C LYS A 118 15.81 -1.94 -24.57
N ILE A 119 15.25 -2.99 -25.18
CA ILE A 119 15.97 -4.23 -25.48
C ILE A 119 16.51 -4.12 -26.90
N LEU A 120 17.84 -4.10 -27.04
CA LEU A 120 18.53 -4.16 -28.32
C LEU A 120 19.15 -5.54 -28.49
N PHE A 121 18.66 -6.30 -29.47
CA PHE A 121 19.29 -7.55 -29.86
C PHE A 121 20.43 -7.25 -30.83
N LEU A 122 21.67 -7.42 -30.36
CA LEU A 122 22.84 -7.35 -31.21
C LEU A 122 23.07 -8.73 -31.86
N PRO A 123 23.05 -8.84 -33.19
CA PRO A 123 23.38 -10.11 -33.84
C PRO A 123 24.87 -10.39 -33.67
N LEU A 124 25.20 -11.33 -32.78
CA LEU A 124 26.58 -11.76 -32.50
C LEU A 124 27.12 -12.80 -33.51
N GLY A 125 26.29 -13.26 -34.45
CA GLY A 125 26.71 -14.20 -35.49
C GLY A 125 27.74 -13.62 -36.45
N LEU A 126 28.55 -14.49 -37.04
CA LEU A 126 29.48 -14.16 -38.12
C LEU A 126 28.72 -13.52 -39.28
N VAL A 127 29.37 -12.64 -40.05
CA VAL A 127 28.72 -11.86 -41.13
C VAL A 127 27.98 -12.76 -42.15
N THR A 128 28.48 -13.97 -42.36
CA THR A 128 27.91 -15.00 -43.25
C THR A 128 26.64 -15.67 -42.71
N GLU A 129 26.41 -15.66 -41.40
CA GLU A 129 25.33 -16.38 -40.72
C GLU A 129 24.19 -15.45 -40.25
N ARG A 130 24.35 -14.13 -40.43
CA ARG A 130 23.33 -13.16 -40.03
C ARG A 130 22.10 -13.27 -40.94
N PRO A 131 20.90 -13.56 -40.41
CA PRO A 131 19.69 -13.49 -41.21
C PRO A 131 19.48 -12.05 -41.68
N ARG A 132 19.55 -11.82 -43.00
CA ARG A 132 19.23 -10.52 -43.58
C ARG A 132 17.72 -10.42 -43.66
N LEU A 133 17.14 -9.47 -42.94
CA LEU A 133 15.76 -9.07 -43.17
C LEU A 133 15.67 -8.50 -44.60
N VAL A 134 14.99 -9.22 -45.49
CA VAL A 134 14.67 -8.72 -46.82
C VAL A 134 13.68 -7.57 -46.63
N ARG A 135 14.15 -6.33 -46.78
CA ARG A 135 13.27 -5.16 -46.75
C ARG A 135 12.79 -4.83 -48.17
N PRO A 136 11.56 -4.28 -48.32
CA PRO A 136 11.09 -3.77 -49.61
C PRO A 136 12.07 -2.74 -50.19
N ILE A 137 12.30 -2.82 -51.51
CA ILE A 137 13.33 -2.01 -52.21
C ILE A 137 13.16 -0.51 -51.98
N ALA A 138 11.92 -0.04 -51.81
CA ALA A 138 11.60 1.36 -51.55
C ALA A 138 12.21 1.87 -50.23
N GLN A 139 12.30 1.02 -49.21
CA GLN A 139 12.87 1.39 -47.91
C GLN A 139 14.40 1.34 -47.90
N LEU A 140 15.01 0.55 -48.77
CA LEU A 140 16.48 0.49 -48.91
C LEU A 140 17.03 1.73 -49.61
N ARG A 141 16.29 2.27 -50.60
CA ARG A 141 16.67 3.48 -51.34
C ARG A 141 16.54 4.78 -50.53
N ALA A 142 15.86 4.73 -49.39
CA ALA A 142 15.64 5.88 -48.51
C ALA A 142 16.62 5.94 -47.33
N LEU A 143 17.60 5.02 -47.26
CA LEU A 143 18.62 5.05 -46.22
C LEU A 143 19.69 6.11 -46.55
N PRO A 144 20.21 6.84 -45.55
CA PRO A 144 21.32 7.76 -45.75
C PRO A 144 22.57 7.00 -46.25
N PRO A 145 23.43 7.65 -47.05
CA PRO A 145 24.64 7.04 -47.61
C PRO A 145 25.65 6.61 -46.54
#